data_AF-A0A832HRC1-F1
#
_entry.id   AF-A0A832HRC1-F1
#
_cell.length_a   1.000
_cell.length_b   1.000
_cell.length_c   1.000
_cell.angle_alpha   90.00
_cell.angle_beta   90.00
_cell.angle_gamma   90.00
#
_symmetry.space_group_name_H-M   'P 1'
#
loop_
_entity.id
_entity.type
_entity.pdbx_description
1 polymer ?
#
loop_
_entity_poly.entity_id
_entity_poly.type
_entity_poly.pdbx_seq_one_letter_code
_entity_poly.pdbx_strand_id
1 'polypeptide(L)'
;MKKWEKGFKVVHRTEFGELHSAVPLHGAPVQYAHGLVTYPPKDCGPLCVFGELESARFYMQYTKQYMKGWSFEMWECQYTPAKENKVWVDNMVSTLNDLPTGTRLADAVKLAKLLERAE
;
A
#
# COMPACT_ATOMS: atom_id res chain seq x y z
N MET A 1 -18.72 13.33 6.45
CA MET A 1 -17.36 12.86 6.81
C MET A 1 -17.07 11.58 6.05
N LYS A 2 -15.88 11.44 5.43
CA LYS A 2 -15.47 10.14 4.85
C LYS A 2 -15.27 9.15 6.01
N LYS A 3 -15.85 7.95 5.88
CA LYS A 3 -15.76 6.89 6.89
C LYS A 3 -14.38 6.23 6.78
N TRP A 4 -13.73 6.06 7.93
CA TRP A 4 -12.49 5.28 8.01
C TRP A 4 -12.83 3.79 8.16
N GLU A 5 -12.15 2.96 7.40
CA GLU A 5 -12.20 1.51 7.46
C GLU A 5 -10.86 0.96 7.95
N LYS A 6 -10.84 -0.31 8.35
CA LYS A 6 -9.63 -1.03 8.73
C LYS A 6 -9.14 -1.86 7.56
N GLY A 7 -7.82 -1.94 7.40
CA GLY A 7 -7.18 -2.82 6.42
C GLY A 7 -5.71 -3.01 6.74
N PHE A 8 -4.96 -3.49 5.76
CA PHE A 8 -3.54 -3.80 5.90
C PHE A 8 -2.74 -3.12 4.81
N LYS A 9 -1.58 -2.56 5.17
CA LYS A 9 -0.64 -1.97 4.22
C LYS A 9 0.66 -2.76 4.25
N VAL A 10 1.10 -3.18 3.07
CA VAL A 10 2.46 -3.69 2.88
C VAL A 10 3.33 -2.56 2.35
N VAL A 11 4.46 -2.33 3.01
CA VAL A 11 5.45 -1.31 2.66
C VAL A 11 6.83 -1.95 2.51
N HIS A 12 7.65 -1.38 1.64
CA HIS A 12 9.08 -1.62 1.58
C HIS A 12 9.80 -0.64 2.52
N ARG A 13 10.72 -1.14 3.33
CA ARG A 13 11.60 -0.35 4.18
C ARG A 13 12.95 -0.19 3.48
N THR A 14 13.34 1.05 3.18
CA THR A 14 14.66 1.35 2.61
C THR A 14 15.77 1.19 3.66
N GLU A 15 17.02 1.18 3.22
CA GLU A 15 18.20 1.16 4.11
C GLU A 15 18.25 2.37 5.06
N PHE A 16 17.65 3.49 4.68
CA PHE A 16 17.53 4.70 5.50
C PHE A 16 16.32 4.66 6.46
N GLY A 17 15.58 3.56 6.48
CA GLY A 17 14.43 3.36 7.36
C GLY A 17 13.12 3.99 6.88
N GLU A 18 13.07 4.49 5.64
CA GLU A 18 11.85 5.05 5.06
C GLU A 18 10.88 3.96 4.62
N LEU A 19 9.58 4.21 4.78
CA LEU A 19 8.53 3.27 4.39
C LEU A 19 7.91 3.72 3.08
N HIS A 20 8.01 2.91 2.04
CA HIS A 20 7.44 3.18 0.72
C HIS A 20 6.38 2.14 0.36
N SER A 21 5.41 2.49 -0.47
CA SER A 21 4.42 1.51 -0.95
C SER A 21 5.12 0.29 -1.57
N ALA A 22 4.79 -0.92 -1.11
CA ALA A 22 5.29 -2.14 -1.74
C ALA A 22 4.51 -2.50 -3.00
N VAL A 23 3.25 -2.03 -3.13
CA VAL A 23 2.45 -2.22 -4.34
C VAL A 23 3.09 -1.39 -5.46
N PRO A 24 3.62 -2.01 -6.53
CA PRO A 24 4.33 -1.33 -7.58
C PRO A 24 3.34 -0.49 -8.37
N LEU A 25 3.41 0.82 -8.18
CA LEU A 25 2.66 1.79 -8.97
C LEU A 25 3.67 2.62 -9.73
N HIS A 26 3.99 2.17 -10.94
CA HIS A 26 4.42 2.99 -12.07
C HIS A 26 5.31 4.23 -11.80
N GLY A 27 6.26 4.13 -10.87
CA GLY A 27 7.30 5.15 -10.65
C GLY A 27 7.00 6.27 -9.65
N ALA A 28 5.83 6.33 -9.01
CA ALA A 28 5.56 7.33 -7.96
C ALA A 28 5.78 6.73 -6.55
N PRO A 29 6.92 7.00 -5.89
CA PRO A 29 7.15 6.51 -4.54
C PRO A 29 6.19 7.20 -3.57
N VAL A 30 5.26 6.43 -3.00
CA VAL A 30 4.40 6.90 -1.90
C VAL A 30 5.08 6.54 -0.58
N GLN A 31 5.58 7.56 0.11
CA GLN A 31 6.17 7.41 1.43
C GLN A 31 5.09 7.44 2.51
N TYR A 32 5.23 6.56 3.50
CA TYR A 32 4.37 6.43 4.66
C TYR A 32 5.14 6.73 5.94
N ALA A 33 4.40 7.19 6.95
CA ALA A 33 4.91 7.36 8.30
C ALA A 33 3.90 6.83 9.33
N HIS A 34 4.40 6.20 10.39
CA HIS A 34 3.55 5.69 11.46
C HIS A 34 2.76 6.80 12.14
N GLY A 35 1.45 6.62 12.30
CA GLY A 35 0.56 7.57 12.97
C GLY A 35 0.19 8.80 12.13
N LEU A 36 0.74 8.95 10.93
CA LEU A 36 0.42 10.05 10.01
C LEU A 36 -0.50 9.58 8.88
N VAL A 37 -1.36 10.49 8.42
CA VAL A 37 -2.21 10.27 7.26
C VAL A 37 -1.40 10.54 6.00
N THR A 38 -1.39 9.56 5.10
CA THR A 38 -0.76 9.63 3.78
C THR A 38 -1.84 9.80 2.72
N TYR A 39 -1.62 10.72 1.79
CA TYR A 39 -2.48 10.96 0.61
C TYR A 39 -1.73 10.58 -0.66
N PRO A 40 -2.43 10.27 -1.76
CA PRO A 40 -1.81 10.18 -3.07
C PRO A 40 -0.96 11.41 -3.40
N PRO A 41 0.20 11.24 -4.05
CA PRO A 41 0.92 12.36 -4.65
C PRO A 41 0.02 13.12 -5.64
N LYS A 42 0.40 14.37 -5.93
CA LYS A 42 -0.28 15.16 -6.96
C LYS A 42 -0.20 14.40 -8.29
N ASP A 43 -1.29 14.45 -9.05
CA ASP A 43 -1.41 13.84 -10.38
C ASP A 43 -1.32 12.29 -10.40
N CYS A 44 -1.42 11.65 -9.23
CA CYS A 44 -1.52 10.19 -9.07
C CYS A 44 -2.93 9.75 -8.62
N GLY A 45 -3.24 8.49 -8.88
CA GLY A 45 -4.46 7.83 -8.45
C GLY A 45 -4.46 7.39 -6.99
N PRO A 46 -5.55 6.75 -6.53
CA PRO A 46 -5.71 6.35 -5.14
C PRO A 46 -4.62 5.39 -4.66
N LEU A 47 -4.42 5.36 -3.35
CA LEU A 47 -3.49 4.46 -2.68
C LEU A 47 -4.04 3.03 -2.64
N CYS A 48 -3.17 2.04 -2.57
CA CYS A 48 -3.55 0.64 -2.40
C CYS A 48 -3.39 0.16 -0.95
N VAL A 49 -4.41 -0.53 -0.46
CA VAL A 49 -4.42 -1.30 0.81
C VAL A 49 -4.99 -2.68 0.56
N PHE A 50 -4.81 -3.62 1.49
CA PHE A 50 -5.47 -4.91 1.48
C PHE A 50 -6.65 -4.92 2.45
N GLY A 51 -7.78 -5.48 2.01
CA GLY A 51 -8.96 -5.65 2.86
C GLY A 51 -8.82 -6.75 3.92
N GLU A 52 -7.97 -7.74 3.65
CA GLU A 52 -7.82 -8.97 4.43
C GLU A 52 -6.35 -9.24 4.76
N LEU A 53 -6.10 -9.82 5.94
CA LEU A 53 -4.75 -10.09 6.43
C LEU A 53 -4.04 -11.14 5.58
N GLU A 54 -4.77 -12.18 5.19
CA GLU A 54 -4.28 -13.30 4.39
C GLU A 54 -3.80 -12.83 3.02
N SER A 55 -4.56 -11.94 2.37
CA SER A 55 -4.19 -11.33 1.09
C SER A 55 -2.90 -10.49 1.21
N ALA A 56 -2.80 -9.70 2.28
CA ALA A 56 -1.60 -8.89 2.55
C ALA A 56 -0.37 -9.75 2.81
N ARG A 57 -0.51 -10.81 3.63
CA ARG A 57 0.58 -11.73 3.95
C ARG A 57 1.03 -12.51 2.73
N PHE A 58 0.09 -13.02 1.93
CA PHE A 58 0.40 -13.70 0.67
C PHE A 58 1.20 -12.78 -0.27
N TYR A 59 0.74 -11.53 -0.43
CA TYR A 59 1.44 -10.56 -1.25
C TYR A 59 2.86 -10.25 -0.73
N MET A 60 3.02 -10.08 0.57
CA MET A 60 4.34 -9.85 1.19
C MET A 60 5.29 -11.03 0.97
N GLN A 61 4.80 -12.27 1.12
CA GLN A 61 5.61 -13.47 0.86
C GLN A 61 5.98 -13.61 -0.62
N TYR A 62 5.02 -13.36 -1.51
CA TYR A 62 5.26 -13.35 -2.96
C TYR A 62 6.31 -12.30 -3.33
N THR A 63 6.13 -11.04 -2.94
CA THR A 63 7.09 -9.96 -3.26
C THR A 63 8.48 -10.23 -2.72
N LYS A 64 8.62 -10.74 -1.49
CA LYS A 64 9.90 -11.16 -0.92
C LYS A 64 10.65 -12.16 -1.81
N GLN A 65 9.94 -13.12 -2.41
CA GLN A 65 10.55 -14.14 -3.25
C GLN A 65 11.20 -13.55 -4.52
N TYR A 66 10.61 -12.49 -5.08
CA TYR A 66 11.08 -11.87 -6.33
C TYR A 66 11.98 -10.66 -6.12
N MET A 67 11.87 -9.95 -4.99
CA MET A 67 12.64 -8.75 -4.66
C MET A 67 13.69 -9.06 -3.58
N LYS A 68 14.72 -9.84 -3.96
CA LYS A 68 15.81 -10.19 -3.04
C LYS A 68 16.53 -8.93 -2.54
N GLY A 69 16.79 -8.87 -1.24
CA GLY A 69 17.48 -7.75 -0.59
C GLY A 69 16.58 -6.57 -0.19
N TRP A 70 15.27 -6.68 -0.40
CA TRP A 70 14.30 -5.69 0.04
C TRP A 70 13.68 -6.12 1.38
N SER A 71 13.56 -5.18 2.32
CA SER A 71 12.88 -5.42 3.59
C SER A 71 11.41 -5.00 3.48
N PHE A 72 10.49 -5.89 3.80
CA PHE A 72 9.05 -5.61 3.76
C PHE A 72 8.46 -5.58 5.16
N GLU A 73 7.49 -4.71 5.36
CA GLU A 73 6.69 -4.64 6.58
C GLU A 73 5.20 -4.68 6.27
N MET A 74 4.45 -5.38 7.12
CA MET A 74 3.00 -5.38 7.09
C MET A 74 2.46 -4.64 8.31
N TRP A 75 1.56 -3.70 8.06
CA TRP A 75 0.95 -2.84 9.07
C TRP A 75 -0.56 -2.98 9.06
N GLU A 76 -1.19 -2.99 10.24
CA GLU A 76 -2.59 -2.58 10.36
C GLU A 76 -2.68 -1.09 10.02
N CYS A 77 -3.72 -0.73 9.28
CA CYS A 77 -3.98 0.65 8.91
C CYS A 77 -5.46 0.98 9.02
N GLN A 78 -5.71 2.28 9.08
CA GLN A 78 -7.02 2.84 8.76
C GLN A 78 -6.94 3.47 7.38
N TYR A 79 -8.01 3.40 6.59
CA TYR A 79 -8.06 4.07 5.29
C TYR A 79 -9.45 4.65 5.01
N THR A 80 -9.52 5.66 4.15
CA THR A 80 -10.79 6.13 3.57
C THR A 80 -10.95 5.54 2.18
N PRO A 81 -12.01 4.76 1.90
CA PRO A 81 -12.22 4.17 0.57
C PRO A 81 -12.26 5.23 -0.53
N ALA A 82 -11.57 4.95 -1.63
CA ALA A 82 -11.68 5.74 -2.85
C ALA A 82 -13.00 5.41 -3.58
N LYS A 83 -13.51 6.34 -4.37
CA LYS A 83 -14.67 6.08 -5.25
C LYS A 83 -14.25 5.46 -6.58
N GLU A 84 -12.99 5.69 -6.93
CA GLU A 84 -12.33 5.23 -8.11
C GLU A 84 -12.09 3.72 -8.04
N ASN A 85 -12.05 3.06 -9.21
CA ASN A 85 -11.79 1.63 -9.35
C ASN A 85 -10.49 1.34 -10.13
N LYS A 86 -9.65 2.36 -10.29
CA LYS A 86 -8.38 2.31 -11.01
C LYS A 86 -7.35 3.13 -10.25
N VAL A 87 -6.09 2.74 -10.40
CA VAL A 87 -4.93 3.50 -9.97
C VAL A 87 -4.22 4.00 -11.21
N TRP A 88 -3.65 5.20 -11.14
CA TRP A 88 -2.86 5.76 -12.23
C TRP A 88 -1.65 6.50 -11.70
N VAL A 89 -0.58 6.51 -12.49
CA VAL A 89 0.60 7.33 -12.28
C VAL A 89 1.04 7.79 -13.66
N ASP A 90 1.17 9.11 -13.85
CA ASP A 90 1.43 9.71 -15.15
C ASP A 90 0.46 9.21 -16.23
N ASN A 91 0.99 8.53 -17.27
CA ASN A 91 0.21 7.98 -18.38
C ASN A 91 -0.16 6.49 -18.21
N MET A 92 0.16 5.89 -17.06
CA MET A 92 -0.05 4.47 -16.80
C MET A 92 -1.26 4.26 -15.89
N VAL A 93 -2.12 3.31 -16.24
CA VAL A 93 -3.38 3.03 -15.54
C VAL A 93 -3.47 1.53 -15.27
N SER A 94 -3.75 1.18 -14.02
CA SER A 94 -4.03 -0.19 -13.58
C SER A 94 -5.44 -0.26 -13.01
N THR A 95 -6.24 -1.22 -13.43
CA THR A 95 -7.55 -1.51 -12.83
C THR A 95 -7.38 -2.40 -11.60
N LEU A 96 -8.42 -2.54 -10.77
CA LEU A 96 -8.40 -3.47 -9.64
C LEU A 96 -8.03 -4.92 -10.04
N ASN A 97 -8.34 -5.35 -11.27
CA ASN A 97 -8.00 -6.68 -11.76
C ASN A 97 -6.51 -6.86 -12.07
N ASP A 98 -5.80 -5.77 -12.28
CA ASP A 98 -4.35 -5.76 -12.53
C ASP A 98 -3.54 -5.71 -11.21
N LEU A 99 -4.23 -5.46 -10.08
CA LEU A 99 -3.63 -5.36 -8.76
C LEU A 99 -3.66 -6.70 -8.02
N PRO A 100 -2.80 -6.89 -7.00
CA PRO A 100 -2.83 -8.08 -6.17
C PRO A 100 -4.22 -8.36 -5.60
N THR A 101 -4.62 -9.64 -5.57
CA THR A 101 -5.90 -10.06 -4.99
C THR A 101 -6.10 -9.51 -3.57
N GLY A 102 -7.31 -9.07 -3.27
CA GLY A 102 -7.66 -8.47 -1.98
C GLY A 102 -7.30 -6.98 -1.85
N THR A 103 -6.75 -6.36 -2.90
CA THR A 103 -6.50 -4.91 -2.94
C THR A 103 -7.81 -4.12 -2.90
N ARG A 104 -7.80 -3.03 -2.13
CA ARG A 104 -8.82 -1.98 -2.08
C ARG A 104 -8.13 -0.63 -2.32
N LEU A 105 -8.88 0.30 -2.92
CA LEU A 105 -8.39 1.64 -3.23
C LEU A 105 -8.77 2.63 -2.13
N ALA A 106 -7.86 3.54 -1.82
CA ALA A 106 -7.97 4.47 -0.70
C ALA A 106 -7.55 5.89 -1.07
N ASP A 107 -8.37 6.87 -0.68
CA ASP A 107 -8.03 8.30 -0.82
C ASP A 107 -7.01 8.76 0.23
N ALA A 108 -6.93 8.03 1.35
CA ALA A 108 -6.03 8.32 2.44
C ALA A 108 -5.78 7.05 3.27
N VAL A 109 -4.58 6.92 3.81
CA VAL A 109 -4.17 5.76 4.63
C VAL A 109 -3.38 6.26 5.84
N LYS A 110 -3.65 5.68 7.01
CA LYS A 110 -2.92 5.93 8.25
C LYS A 110 -2.40 4.62 8.81
N LEU A 111 -1.09 4.48 8.90
CA LEU A 111 -0.48 3.31 9.54
C LEU A 111 -0.72 3.37 11.05
N ALA A 112 -1.16 2.26 11.65
CA ALA A 112 -1.58 2.20 13.04
C ALA A 112 -0.73 1.25 13.89
N LYS A 113 -0.43 0.04 13.40
CA LYS A 113 0.31 -0.96 14.17
C LYS A 113 1.13 -1.86 13.25
N LEU A 114 2.41 -2.03 13.56
CA LEU A 114 3.27 -3.00 12.87
C LEU A 114 2.86 -4.42 13.27
N LEU A 115 2.71 -5.31 12.29
CA LEU A 115 2.35 -6.71 12.50
C LEU A 115 3.51 -7.65 12.25
N GLU A 116 4.20 -7.47 11.12
CA GLU A 116 5.18 -8.44 10.63
C GLU A 116 6.31 -7.71 9.90
N ARG A 117 7.54 -8.22 10.04
CA ARG A 117 8.71 -7.80 9.28
C ARG A 117 9.26 -9.00 8.52
N ALA A 118 9.61 -8.78 7.26
CA ALA A 118 10.20 -9.76 6.39
C ALA A 118 11.48 -9.17 5.80
N GLU A 119 12.62 -9.63 6.31
CA GLU A 119 13.98 -9.32 5.81
C GLU A 119 14.44 -10.36 4.79
#